data_AF-A0A150L928-F1
#
_entry.id   AF-A0A150L928-F1
#
_cell.length_a   1.000
_cell.length_b   1.000
_cell.length_c   1.000
_cell.angle_alpha   90.00
_cell.angle_beta   90.00
_cell.angle_gamma   90.00
#
_symmetry.space_group_name_H-M   'P 1'
#
loop_
_entity.id
_entity.type
_entity.pdbx_description
1 polymer ?
#
loop_
_entity_poly.entity_id
_entity_poly.type
_entity_poly.pdbx_seq_one_letter_code
_entity_poly.pdbx_strand_id
1 'polypeptide(L)'
;MQQQPYNQQNQQVSMPQPPDILSTKDLSYIDDMLSWNLLAMKKAHFAAMHCQDASVKNALEKCGQMHQNHYNKILNHLQAHLQTQPGSQQNQQFM
;
A
#
# COMPACT_ATOMS: atom_id res chain seq x y z
N MET A 1 -41.38 15.77 45.21
CA MET A 1 -40.71 14.96 44.17
C MET A 1 -40.81 15.69 42.85
N GLN A 2 -39.69 16.14 42.29
CA GLN A 2 -39.64 16.64 40.93
C GLN A 2 -38.33 16.17 40.31
N GLN A 3 -38.42 15.12 39.49
CA GLN A 3 -37.29 14.55 38.77
C GLN A 3 -37.15 15.28 37.43
N GLN A 4 -35.94 15.69 37.08
CA GLN A 4 -35.61 16.20 35.75
C GLN A 4 -35.15 15.05 34.84
N PRO A 5 -35.55 15.03 33.55
CA PRO A 5 -35.07 14.04 32.60
C PRO A 5 -33.72 14.46 32.01
N TYR A 6 -32.71 13.61 32.18
CA TYR A 6 -31.40 13.75 31.54
C TYR A 6 -31.47 13.15 30.13
N ASN A 7 -31.41 13.98 29.10
CA ASN A 7 -31.48 13.56 27.70
C ASN A 7 -30.05 13.25 27.20
N GLN A 8 -29.68 11.97 27.11
CA GLN A 8 -28.42 11.51 26.54
C GLN A 8 -28.51 11.54 25.01
N GLN A 9 -28.01 12.61 24.40
CA GLN A 9 -27.88 12.72 22.94
C GLN A 9 -26.57 12.06 22.51
N ASN A 10 -26.70 10.89 21.90
CA ASN A 10 -25.61 10.04 21.42
C ASN A 10 -24.94 10.70 20.19
N GLN A 11 -23.95 11.56 20.41
CA GLN A 11 -23.11 12.12 19.34
C GLN A 11 -22.20 11.02 18.81
N GLN A 12 -22.52 10.48 17.63
CA GLN A 12 -21.60 9.70 16.83
C GLN A 12 -20.35 10.54 16.54
N VAL A 13 -19.25 10.20 17.19
CA VAL A 13 -17.94 10.77 16.93
C VAL A 13 -17.49 10.28 15.56
N SER A 14 -17.61 11.13 14.54
CA SER A 14 -17.00 10.88 13.23
C SER A 14 -15.48 10.98 13.39
N MET A 15 -14.78 9.85 13.37
CA MET A 15 -13.31 9.86 13.40
C MET A 15 -12.79 10.35 12.05
N PRO A 16 -11.99 11.42 12.00
CA PRO A 16 -11.41 11.89 10.75
C PRO A 16 -10.48 10.82 10.18
N GLN A 17 -10.71 10.44 8.92
CA GLN A 17 -9.78 9.58 8.20
C GLN A 17 -8.54 10.39 7.79
N PRO A 18 -7.36 9.74 7.76
CA PRO A 18 -6.14 10.40 7.32
C PRO A 18 -6.27 10.86 5.86
N PRO A 19 -5.65 12.00 5.49
CA PRO A 19 -5.64 12.47 4.10
C PRO A 19 -4.99 11.45 3.17
N ASP A 20 -5.52 11.32 1.96
CA ASP A 20 -5.01 10.42 0.93
C ASP A 20 -3.81 11.02 0.16
N ILE A 21 -2.79 11.47 0.91
CA ILE A 21 -1.57 12.10 0.39
C ILE A 21 -0.38 11.21 0.72
N LEU A 22 0.44 10.93 -0.29
CA LEU A 22 1.76 10.32 -0.09
C LEU A 22 2.79 11.42 0.19
N SER A 23 3.44 11.34 1.33
CA SER A 23 4.58 12.19 1.65
C SER A 23 5.85 11.71 0.94
N THR A 24 6.90 12.54 0.92
CA THR A 24 8.23 12.14 0.44
C THR A 24 8.77 10.90 1.17
N LYS A 25 8.46 10.77 2.47
CA LYS A 25 8.89 9.61 3.26
C LYS A 25 8.17 8.34 2.80
N ASP A 26 6.87 8.42 2.53
CA ASP A 26 6.10 7.27 2.03
C ASP A 26 6.64 6.82 0.67
N LEU A 27 6.95 7.78 -0.22
CA LEU A 27 7.57 7.49 -1.52
C LEU A 27 8.95 6.82 -1.37
N SER A 28 9.77 7.23 -0.39
CA SER A 28 11.06 6.58 -0.14
C SER A 28 10.90 5.13 0.32
N TYR A 29 9.91 4.84 1.17
CA TYR A 29 9.63 3.47 1.60
C TYR A 29 9.07 2.62 0.47
N ILE A 30 8.24 3.20 -0.41
CA ILE A 30 7.73 2.50 -1.60
C ILE A 30 8.88 2.16 -2.55
N ASP A 31 9.83 3.08 -2.78
CA ASP A 31 11.01 2.85 -3.61
C ASP A 31 11.88 1.70 -3.06
N ASP A 32 12.12 1.69 -1.75
CA ASP A 32 12.81 0.58 -1.07
C ASP A 32 12.06 -0.75 -1.28
N MET A 33 10.75 -0.78 -1.07
CA MET A 33 9.94 -1.99 -1.25
C MET A 33 9.97 -2.51 -2.69
N LEU A 34 9.91 -1.63 -3.68
CA LEU A 34 10.02 -2.00 -5.10
C LEU A 34 11.41 -2.58 -5.38
N SER A 35 12.46 -1.90 -4.92
CA SER A 35 13.85 -2.32 -5.09
C SER A 35 14.14 -3.67 -4.44
N TRP A 36 13.64 -3.90 -3.22
CA TRP A 36 13.83 -5.16 -2.50
C TRP A 36 13.10 -6.33 -3.19
N ASN A 37 11.87 -6.15 -3.66
CA ASN A 37 11.15 -7.21 -4.37
C ASN A 37 11.80 -7.53 -5.73
N LEU A 38 12.25 -6.51 -6.48
CA LEU A 38 12.97 -6.69 -7.73
C LEU A 38 14.29 -7.47 -7.51
N LEU A 39 15.06 -7.10 -6.50
CA LEU A 39 16.30 -7.79 -6.17
C LEU A 39 16.04 -9.24 -5.73
N ALA A 40 15.06 -9.45 -4.86
CA ALA A 40 14.72 -10.76 -4.33
C ALA A 40 14.29 -11.72 -5.44
N MET A 41 13.41 -11.30 -6.37
CA MET A 41 12.99 -12.16 -7.47
C MET A 41 14.15 -12.55 -8.39
N LYS A 42 15.06 -11.61 -8.69
CA LYS A 42 16.24 -11.88 -9.51
C LYS A 42 17.18 -12.87 -8.82
N LYS A 43 17.41 -12.71 -7.52
CA LYS A 43 18.28 -13.61 -6.74
C LYS A 43 17.66 -14.99 -6.59
N ALA A 44 16.36 -15.09 -6.34
CA ALA A 44 15.65 -16.35 -6.24
C ALA A 44 15.72 -17.13 -7.56
N HIS A 45 15.45 -16.47 -8.68
CA HIS A 45 15.55 -17.08 -10.00
C HIS A 45 17.01 -17.49 -10.34
N PHE A 46 17.99 -16.62 -10.06
CA PHE A 46 19.40 -16.96 -10.23
C PHE A 46 19.79 -18.20 -9.42
N ALA A 47 19.39 -18.28 -8.16
CA ALA A 47 19.66 -19.44 -7.32
C ALA A 47 18.97 -20.71 -7.84
N ALA A 48 17.73 -20.60 -8.33
CA ALA A 48 16.99 -21.72 -8.91
C ALA A 48 17.70 -22.32 -10.14
N MET A 49 18.34 -21.49 -10.95
CA MET A 49 19.13 -21.94 -12.12
C MET A 49 20.40 -22.73 -11.72
N HIS A 50 20.96 -22.48 -10.55
CA HIS A 50 22.19 -23.12 -10.07
C HIS A 50 21.94 -24.26 -9.07
N CYS A 51 20.68 -24.57 -8.78
CA CYS A 51 20.30 -25.64 -7.85
C CYS A 51 19.99 -26.93 -8.60
N GLN A 52 20.52 -28.04 -8.10
CA GLN A 52 20.31 -29.39 -8.66
C GLN A 52 19.12 -30.10 -8.00
N ASP A 53 18.85 -29.78 -6.73
CA ASP A 53 17.71 -30.36 -6.00
C ASP A 53 16.39 -29.78 -6.54
N ALA A 54 15.54 -30.67 -7.04
CA ALA A 54 14.27 -30.27 -7.67
C ALA A 54 13.29 -29.60 -6.70
N SER A 55 13.29 -30.01 -5.42
CA SER A 55 12.41 -29.43 -4.40
C SER A 55 12.86 -28.02 -4.02
N VAL A 56 14.16 -27.82 -3.87
CA VAL A 56 14.75 -26.51 -3.57
C VAL A 56 14.58 -25.57 -4.76
N LYS A 57 14.82 -26.04 -5.99
CA LYS A 57 14.56 -25.26 -7.20
C LYS A 57 13.10 -24.78 -7.27
N ASN A 58 12.14 -25.67 -7.02
CA ASN A 58 10.71 -25.31 -7.02
C ASN A 58 10.38 -24.26 -5.95
N ALA A 59 10.95 -24.40 -4.75
CA ALA A 59 10.78 -23.42 -3.68
C ALA A 59 11.35 -22.05 -4.05
N LEU A 60 12.52 -22.00 -4.69
CA LEU A 60 13.15 -20.77 -5.16
C LEU A 60 12.32 -20.09 -6.26
N GLU A 61 11.80 -20.84 -7.24
CA GLU A 61 10.92 -20.27 -8.29
C GLU A 61 9.63 -19.71 -7.69
N LYS A 62 9.00 -20.43 -6.73
CA LYS A 62 7.83 -19.93 -6.00
C LYS A 62 8.13 -18.64 -5.24
N CYS A 63 9.28 -18.59 -4.57
CA CYS A 63 9.75 -17.39 -3.86
C CYS A 63 9.92 -16.21 -4.85
N GLY A 64 10.56 -16.44 -5.99
CA GLY A 64 10.73 -15.43 -7.03
C GLY A 64 9.39 -14.90 -7.55
N GLN A 65 8.44 -15.80 -7.82
CA GLN A 65 7.12 -15.42 -8.30
C GLN A 65 6.30 -14.65 -7.24
N MET A 66 6.41 -15.03 -5.97
CA MET A 66 5.80 -14.27 -4.87
C MET A 66 6.32 -12.82 -4.84
N HIS A 67 7.64 -12.61 -4.92
CA HIS A 67 8.22 -11.27 -4.93
C HIS A 67 7.82 -10.46 -6.18
N GLN A 68 7.74 -11.10 -7.35
CA GLN A 68 7.21 -10.46 -8.55
C GLN A 68 5.76 -9.99 -8.37
N ASN A 69 4.91 -10.84 -7.77
CA ASN A 69 3.52 -10.49 -7.48
C ASN A 69 3.41 -9.31 -6.51
N HIS A 70 4.26 -9.26 -5.47
CA HIS A 70 4.30 -8.15 -4.54
C HIS A 70 4.75 -6.85 -5.22
N TYR A 71 5.81 -6.89 -6.04
CA TYR A 71 6.26 -5.75 -6.84
C TYR A 71 5.12 -5.16 -7.68
N ASN A 72 4.42 -6.02 -8.44
CA ASN A 72 3.33 -5.60 -9.31
C ASN A 72 2.16 -5.00 -8.51
N LYS A 73 1.82 -5.58 -7.35
CA LYS A 73 0.77 -5.03 -6.48
C LYS A 73 1.11 -3.62 -6.01
N ILE A 74 2.33 -3.41 -5.49
CA ILE A 74 2.78 -2.10 -5.03
C ILE A 74 2.75 -1.09 -6.18
N LEU A 75 3.27 -1.48 -7.35
CA LEU A 75 3.30 -0.63 -8.52
C LEU A 75 1.89 -0.22 -8.97
N ASN A 76 0.94 -1.16 -9.00
CA ASN A 76 -0.45 -0.88 -9.37
C ASN A 76 -1.12 0.08 -8.37
N HIS A 77 -0.87 -0.11 -7.07
CA HIS A 77 -1.39 0.82 -6.05
C HIS A 77 -0.81 2.23 -6.20
N LEU A 78 0.50 2.34 -6.45
CA LEU A 78 1.14 3.64 -6.69
C LEU A 78 0.57 4.32 -7.95
N GLN A 79 0.41 3.59 -9.05
CA GLN A 79 -0.16 4.12 -10.28
C GLN A 79 -1.61 4.58 -10.10
N ALA A 80 -2.43 3.79 -9.39
CA ALA A 80 -3.81 4.16 -9.08
C ALA A 80 -3.86 5.46 -8.26
N HIS A 81 -3.00 5.60 -7.24
CA HIS A 81 -2.92 6.81 -6.42
C HIS A 81 -2.54 8.05 -7.24
N LEU A 82 -1.58 7.92 -8.16
CA LEU A 82 -1.17 8.99 -9.07
C LEU A 82 -2.28 9.39 -10.06
N GLN A 83 -3.16 8.47 -10.46
CA GLN A 83 -4.29 8.75 -11.33
C GLN A 83 -5.46 9.40 -10.59
N THR A 84 -5.61 9.16 -9.28
CA THR A 84 -6.72 9.67 -8.47
C THR A 84 -6.49 11.04 -7.84
N GLN A 85 -5.31 11.65 -8.00
CA GLN A 85 -5.01 13.00 -7.47
C GLN A 85 -5.95 14.07 -8.07
N PRO A 86 -6.90 14.65 -7.29
CA PRO A 86 -7.85 15.64 -7.78
C PRO A 86 -7.26 17.05 -7.63
N GLY A 87 -6.51 17.49 -8.63
CA GLY A 87 -6.00 18.86 -8.72
C GLY A 87 -6.78 19.72 -9.70
N SER A 88 -8.05 20.09 -9.41
CA SER A 88 -8.77 21.12 -10.20
C SER A 88 -10.15 21.59 -9.67
N GLN A 89 -10.46 21.58 -8.35
CA GLN A 89 -11.77 22.10 -7.88
C GLN A 89 -11.77 23.07 -6.70
N GLN A 90 -10.60 23.48 -6.18
CA GLN A 90 -10.58 24.32 -4.98
C GLN A 90 -10.71 25.84 -5.22
N ASN A 91 -11.02 26.28 -6.44
CA ASN A 91 -11.01 27.71 -6.83
C ASN A 91 -12.38 28.36 -7.06
N GLN A 92 -13.48 27.82 -6.51
CA GLN A 92 -14.83 28.37 -6.74
C GLN A 92 -15.65 28.75 -5.49
N GLN A 93 -15.10 28.66 -4.28
CA GLN A 93 -15.87 28.98 -3.06
C GLN A 93 -15.65 30.38 -2.49
N PHE A 94 -14.95 31.26 -3.21
CA PHE A 94 -14.80 32.67 -2.85
C PHE A 94 -15.16 33.58 -4.03
N MET A 95 -16.44 33.61 -4.39
CA MET A 95 -17.10 34.72 -5.08
C MET A 95 -18.50 34.91 -4.49
#